data_AF-A0AAW1RGP1-F1
#
_entry.id   AF-A0AAW1RGP1-F1
#
_cell.length_a   1.000
_cell.length_b   1.000
_cell.length_c   1.000
_cell.angle_alpha   90.00
_cell.angle_beta   90.00
_cell.angle_gamma   90.00
#
_symmetry.space_group_name_H-M   'P 1'
#
loop_
_entity.id
_entity.type
_entity.pdbx_description
1 polymer ?
#
loop_
_entity_poly.entity_id
_entity_poly.type
_entity_poly.pdbx_seq_one_letter_code
_entity_poly.pdbx_strand_id
1 'polypeptide(L)'
;MVALAHYTDRPWIRDLWDVYLRQGWDAAMSQGSEAQLTECCLRVSALGEQLHPNDTAFPLPHVALRLEQVAAGQWPEAATPGDDLERVANVLLKLCGATTANATQAVQRVYDTLLSVRGADEAGDALHAPLLRIRLLRALLFLMERSVEACKQQPSVGGRGAMQSAQQEVGTIVNACERYAHEAKRLHVQQEAHDVAAGFESLVSEIGQMLANY
;
A
#
# COMPACT_ATOMS: atom_id res chain seq x y z
N MET A 1 3.65 -3.90 25.96
CA MET A 1 3.96 -2.91 27.02
C MET A 1 3.69 -1.48 26.57
N VAL A 2 4.18 -1.03 25.40
CA VAL A 2 3.94 0.33 24.88
C VAL A 2 2.46 0.69 24.72
N ALA A 3 1.68 -0.16 24.05
CA ALA A 3 0.23 0.04 23.88
C ALA A 3 -0.54 0.02 25.22
N LEU A 4 -0.04 -0.71 26.22
CA LEU A 4 -0.64 -0.81 27.56
C LEU A 4 -0.24 0.36 28.46
N ALA A 5 0.88 1.04 28.15
CA ALA A 5 1.43 2.16 28.92
C ALA A 5 1.02 3.53 28.36
N HIS A 6 0.16 3.57 27.33
CA HIS A 6 -0.25 4.80 26.63
C HIS A 6 0.91 5.71 26.23
N TYR A 7 2.05 5.12 25.87
CA TYR A 7 3.20 5.91 25.41
C TYR A 7 2.88 6.54 24.05
N THR A 8 3.17 7.84 23.89
CA THR A 8 2.75 8.63 22.71
C THR A 8 3.91 9.18 21.88
N ASP A 9 5.15 8.89 22.25
CA ASP A 9 6.32 9.36 21.53
C ASP A 9 6.47 8.64 20.18
N ARG A 10 6.02 9.30 19.10
CA ARG A 10 5.92 8.72 17.76
C ARG A 10 7.28 8.32 17.17
N PRO A 11 8.34 9.16 17.20
CA PRO A 11 9.68 8.76 16.80
C PRO A 11 10.14 7.47 17.46
N TRP A 12 10.04 7.38 18.79
CA TRP A 12 10.49 6.21 19.52
C TRP A 12 9.71 4.93 19.16
N ILE A 13 8.39 5.04 18.94
CA ILE A 13 7.58 3.90 18.50
C ILE A 13 7.99 3.44 17.09
N ARG A 14 8.31 4.37 16.19
CA ARG A 14 8.84 4.04 14.86
C ARG A 14 10.19 3.31 14.96
N ASP A 15 11.07 3.77 15.82
CA ASP A 15 12.38 3.11 16.06
C ASP A 15 12.21 1.69 16.59
N LEU A 16 11.25 1.47 17.50
CA LEU A 16 10.93 0.12 17.98
C LEU A 16 10.45 -0.81 16.87
N TRP A 17 9.63 -0.29 15.95
CA TRP A 17 9.19 -1.04 14.78
C TRP A 17 10.35 -1.35 13.83
N ASP A 18 11.24 -0.39 13.60
CA ASP A 18 12.44 -0.59 12.78
C ASP A 18 13.34 -1.68 13.37
N VAL A 19 13.58 -1.65 14.69
CA VAL A 19 14.33 -2.71 15.38
C VAL A 19 13.63 -4.07 15.26
N TYR A 20 12.31 -4.12 15.45
CA TYR A 20 11.55 -5.36 15.38
C TYR A 20 11.56 -5.99 13.98
N LEU A 21 11.46 -5.16 12.94
CA LEU A 21 11.57 -5.56 11.55
C LEU A 21 12.99 -6.01 11.19
N ARG A 22 14.01 -5.27 11.64
CA ARG A 22 15.43 -5.62 11.44
C ARG A 22 15.77 -6.98 12.03
N GLN A 23 15.26 -7.29 13.22
CA GLN A 23 15.44 -8.61 13.84
C GLN A 23 14.86 -9.75 12.99
N GLY A 24 13.74 -9.51 12.30
CA GLY A 24 13.17 -10.49 11.35
C GLY A 24 14.04 -10.66 10.12
N TRP A 25 14.45 -9.54 9.53
CA TRP A 25 15.36 -9.52 8.39
C TRP A 25 16.66 -10.30 8.67
N ASP A 26 17.30 -10.05 9.82
CA ASP A 26 18.54 -10.71 10.19
C ASP A 26 18.34 -12.21 10.47
N ALA A 27 17.19 -12.61 11.04
CA ALA A 27 16.86 -14.02 11.30
C ALA A 27 16.72 -14.87 10.03
N ALA A 28 16.26 -14.24 8.93
CA ALA A 28 16.08 -14.89 7.64
C ALA A 28 17.27 -14.65 6.67
N MET A 29 18.34 -14.00 7.11
CA MET A 29 19.47 -13.58 6.24
C MET A 29 20.14 -14.75 5.51
N SER A 30 20.22 -15.92 6.13
CA SER A 30 20.79 -17.11 5.49
C SER A 30 19.91 -17.74 4.39
N GLN A 31 18.66 -17.27 4.26
CA GLN A 31 17.64 -17.85 3.37
C GLN A 31 17.38 -17.00 2.11
N GLY A 32 17.97 -15.80 2.01
CA GLY A 32 17.84 -14.88 0.87
C GLY A 32 16.74 -13.82 1.01
N SER A 33 16.71 -12.84 0.09
CA SER A 33 15.86 -11.65 0.20
C SER A 33 14.36 -11.94 0.29
N GLU A 34 13.87 -12.93 -0.46
CA GLU A 34 12.45 -13.31 -0.44
C GLU A 34 12.03 -13.82 0.94
N ALA A 35 12.86 -14.65 1.57
CA ALA A 35 12.62 -15.14 2.91
C ALA A 35 12.67 -14.02 3.95
N GLN A 36 13.56 -13.04 3.75
CA GLN A 36 13.67 -11.88 4.63
C GLN A 36 12.45 -10.96 4.54
N LEU A 37 11.98 -10.65 3.32
CA LEU A 37 10.74 -9.92 3.12
C LEU A 37 9.56 -10.69 3.73
N THR A 38 9.51 -12.01 3.53
CA THR A 38 8.50 -12.88 4.12
C THR A 38 8.47 -12.80 5.64
N GLU A 39 9.63 -12.87 6.30
CA GLU A 39 9.74 -12.76 7.76
C GLU A 39 9.31 -11.38 8.26
N CYS A 40 9.67 -10.29 7.57
CA CYS A 40 9.18 -8.95 7.89
C CYS A 40 7.64 -8.88 7.80
N CYS A 41 7.05 -9.42 6.73
CA CYS A 41 5.60 -9.49 6.54
C CYS A 41 4.90 -10.33 7.64
N LEU A 42 5.48 -11.46 8.04
CA LEU A 42 4.96 -12.31 9.11
C LEU A 42 4.95 -11.59 10.46
N ARG A 43 6.02 -10.86 10.78
CA ARG A 43 6.14 -10.05 12.00
C ARG A 43 5.11 -8.94 12.06
N VAL A 44 4.94 -8.23 10.94
CA VAL A 44 3.92 -7.18 10.82
C VAL A 44 2.52 -7.77 11.01
N SER A 45 2.24 -8.95 10.43
CA SER A 45 0.96 -9.63 10.63
C SER A 45 0.75 -10.04 12.10
N ALA A 46 1.76 -10.67 12.71
CA ALA A 46 1.66 -11.22 14.07
C ALA A 46 1.40 -10.16 15.14
N LEU A 47 2.07 -9.00 15.03
CA LEU A 47 1.96 -7.91 16.00
C LEU A 47 0.92 -6.86 15.59
N GLY A 48 0.82 -6.55 14.29
CA GLY A 48 -0.09 -5.54 13.76
C GLY A 48 -1.56 -5.88 13.95
N GLU A 49 -1.95 -7.17 13.83
CA GLU A 49 -3.32 -7.61 14.06
C GLU A 49 -3.79 -7.33 15.50
N GLN A 50 -2.88 -7.35 16.47
CA GLN A 50 -3.19 -7.10 17.88
C GLN A 50 -3.23 -5.60 18.22
N LEU A 51 -2.57 -4.77 17.42
CA LEU A 51 -2.40 -3.34 17.69
C LEU A 51 -3.32 -2.48 16.83
N HIS A 52 -3.74 -2.93 15.65
CA HIS A 52 -4.70 -2.21 14.83
C HIS A 52 -6.08 -2.12 15.54
N PRO A 53 -6.79 -0.98 15.50
CA PRO A 53 -6.52 0.25 14.73
C PRO A 53 -5.79 1.36 15.53
N ASN A 54 -4.96 1.01 16.52
CA ASN A 54 -4.28 2.00 17.34
C ASN A 54 -3.09 2.65 16.61
N ASP A 55 -3.34 3.80 15.98
CA ASP A 55 -2.32 4.56 15.23
C ASP A 55 -1.12 5.04 16.07
N THR A 56 -1.23 5.10 17.41
CA THR A 56 -0.06 5.45 18.25
C THR A 56 0.86 4.26 18.41
N ALA A 57 0.33 3.08 18.70
CA ALA A 57 1.14 1.86 18.87
C ALA A 57 1.52 1.19 17.54
N PHE A 58 0.71 1.41 16.51
CA PHE A 58 0.88 0.86 15.17
C PHE A 58 0.87 1.96 14.13
N PRO A 59 2.02 2.63 13.89
CA PRO A 59 2.14 3.68 12.88
C PRO A 59 2.12 3.05 11.47
N LEU A 60 0.93 2.69 11.00
CA LEU A 60 0.71 1.95 9.76
C LEU A 60 1.42 2.56 8.54
N PRO A 61 1.45 3.90 8.31
CA PRO A 61 2.23 4.48 7.22
C PRO A 61 3.73 4.20 7.32
N HIS A 62 4.31 4.25 8.52
CA HIS A 62 5.72 3.95 8.73
C HIS A 62 6.03 2.48 8.46
N VAL A 63 5.17 1.58 8.95
CA VAL A 63 5.34 0.13 8.74
C VAL A 63 5.20 -0.23 7.26
N ALA A 64 4.21 0.34 6.56
CA ALA A 64 4.04 0.17 5.12
C ALA A 64 5.27 0.68 4.35
N LEU A 65 5.78 1.88 4.68
CA LEU A 65 7.00 2.42 4.08
C LEU A 65 8.19 1.46 4.23
N ARG A 66 8.42 0.92 5.43
CA ARG A 66 9.52 -0.01 5.67
C ARG A 66 9.38 -1.28 4.86
N LEU A 67 8.20 -1.89 4.80
CA LEU A 67 7.98 -3.09 3.97
C LEU A 67 8.26 -2.81 2.48
N GLU A 68 7.85 -1.64 1.97
CA GLU A 68 8.13 -1.25 0.59
C GLU A 68 9.62 -1.00 0.34
N GLN A 69 10.33 -0.41 1.32
CA GLN A 69 11.78 -0.24 1.25
C GLN A 69 12.53 -1.58 1.32
N VAL A 70 12.05 -2.55 2.11
CA VAL A 70 12.56 -3.93 2.12
C VAL A 70 12.41 -4.57 0.75
N ALA A 71 11.21 -4.53 0.19
CA ALA A 71 10.94 -5.14 -1.10
C ALA A 71 11.72 -4.45 -2.24
N ALA A 72 11.96 -3.13 -2.12
CA ALA A 72 12.79 -2.36 -3.05
C ALA A 72 14.31 -2.50 -2.80
N GLY A 73 14.75 -3.22 -1.77
CA GLY A 73 16.18 -3.32 -1.41
C GLY A 73 16.80 -2.02 -0.89
N GLN A 74 15.99 -1.07 -0.43
CA GLN A 74 16.42 0.24 0.06
C GLN A 74 16.61 0.27 1.58
N TRP A 75 16.04 -0.70 2.30
CA TRP A 75 16.22 -0.87 3.73
C TRP A 75 16.01 -2.34 4.12
N PRO A 76 16.86 -2.95 4.95
CA PRO A 76 18.06 -2.39 5.57
C PRO A 76 19.18 -2.07 4.56
N GLU A 77 20.26 -1.44 5.02
CA GLU A 77 21.38 -1.07 4.15
C GLU A 77 21.92 -2.30 3.41
N ALA A 78 22.16 -2.15 2.09
CA ALA A 78 22.61 -3.23 1.21
C ALA A 78 21.65 -4.43 1.06
N ALA A 79 20.36 -4.24 1.34
CA ALA A 79 19.34 -5.23 1.02
C ALA A 79 19.28 -5.51 -0.49
N THR A 80 19.11 -6.79 -0.83
CA THR A 80 18.79 -7.18 -2.21
C THR A 80 17.28 -7.07 -2.43
N PRO A 81 16.82 -6.55 -3.57
CA PRO A 81 15.40 -6.40 -3.83
C PRO A 81 14.73 -7.77 -3.87
N GLY A 82 13.58 -7.88 -3.23
CA GLY A 82 12.74 -9.08 -3.20
C GLY A 82 11.47 -8.96 -4.05
N ASP A 83 11.32 -7.88 -4.82
CA ASP A 83 10.14 -7.42 -5.57
C ASP A 83 8.88 -8.31 -5.48
N ASP A 84 8.20 -8.29 -4.33
CA ASP A 84 6.93 -8.98 -4.09
C ASP A 84 5.88 -7.95 -3.65
N LEU A 85 5.35 -7.25 -4.64
CA LEU A 85 4.34 -6.21 -4.48
C LEU A 85 3.06 -6.76 -3.83
N GLU A 86 2.62 -7.92 -4.29
CA GLU A 86 1.37 -8.54 -3.87
C GLU A 86 1.42 -8.93 -2.40
N ARG A 87 2.56 -9.48 -1.93
CA ARG A 87 2.72 -9.86 -0.53
C ARG A 87 2.57 -8.67 0.40
N VAL A 88 3.24 -7.55 0.10
CA VAL A 88 3.15 -6.34 0.93
C VAL A 88 1.71 -5.83 0.96
N ALA A 89 1.08 -5.68 -0.22
CA ALA A 89 -0.31 -5.24 -0.31
C ALA A 89 -1.28 -6.17 0.44
N ASN A 90 -1.13 -7.50 0.31
CA ASN A 90 -1.98 -8.48 0.98
C ASN A 90 -1.83 -8.46 2.51
N VAL A 91 -0.62 -8.23 3.03
CA VAL A 91 -0.39 -8.07 4.48
C VAL A 91 -1.09 -6.82 5.00
N LEU A 92 -0.97 -5.69 4.31
CA LEU A 92 -1.64 -4.45 4.71
C LEU A 92 -3.17 -4.56 4.64
N LEU A 93 -3.70 -5.22 3.60
CA LEU A 93 -5.13 -5.50 3.46
C LEU A 93 -5.63 -6.35 4.61
N LYS A 94 -4.90 -7.42 4.96
CA LYS A 94 -5.26 -8.32 6.07
C LYS A 94 -5.33 -7.56 7.40
N LEU A 95 -4.38 -6.66 7.65
CA LEU A 95 -4.33 -5.83 8.86
C LEU A 95 -5.50 -4.85 8.96
N CYS A 96 -5.92 -4.26 7.84
CA CYS A 96 -7.00 -3.26 7.81
C CYS A 96 -8.42 -3.87 7.90
N GLY A 97 -8.54 -5.20 7.83
CA GLY A 97 -9.79 -5.92 8.13
C GLY A 97 -10.27 -6.86 7.02
N ALA A 98 -11.22 -7.74 7.37
CA ALA A 98 -11.71 -8.81 6.50
C ALA A 98 -12.70 -8.34 5.40
N THR A 99 -13.34 -7.17 5.56
CA THR A 99 -14.23 -6.61 4.53
C THR A 99 -13.39 -5.92 3.46
N THR A 100 -13.35 -6.50 2.28
CA THR A 100 -12.47 -6.12 1.16
C THR A 100 -12.55 -4.63 0.80
N ALA A 101 -13.74 -4.02 0.77
CA ALA A 101 -13.90 -2.62 0.38
C ALA A 101 -13.29 -1.63 1.39
N ASN A 102 -13.57 -1.80 2.68
CA ASN A 102 -13.03 -0.92 3.73
C ASN A 102 -11.52 -1.09 3.90
N ALA A 103 -11.02 -2.33 3.76
CA ALA A 103 -9.60 -2.61 3.83
C ALA A 103 -8.84 -1.95 2.65
N THR A 104 -9.36 -2.06 1.42
CA THR A 104 -8.74 -1.42 0.26
C THR A 104 -8.68 0.10 0.41
N GLN A 105 -9.77 0.74 0.89
CA GLN A 105 -9.77 2.19 1.12
C GLN A 105 -8.80 2.61 2.24
N ALA A 106 -8.68 1.82 3.32
CA ALA A 106 -7.75 2.10 4.39
C ALA A 106 -6.29 2.02 3.91
N VAL A 107 -5.94 0.97 3.16
CA VAL A 107 -4.60 0.80 2.58
C VAL A 107 -4.32 1.87 1.52
N GLN A 108 -5.31 2.24 0.70
CA GLN A 108 -5.20 3.35 -0.24
C GLN A 108 -4.83 4.66 0.47
N ARG A 109 -5.48 4.99 1.59
CA ARG A 109 -5.15 6.20 2.38
C ARG A 109 -3.73 6.16 2.93
N VAL A 110 -3.22 4.98 3.27
CA VAL A 110 -1.82 4.81 3.71
C VAL A 110 -0.87 5.16 2.58
N TYR A 111 -1.08 4.61 1.39
CA TYR A 111 -0.26 4.92 0.22
C TYR A 111 -0.40 6.39 -0.23
N ASP A 112 -1.60 6.97 -0.17
CA ASP A 112 -1.82 8.40 -0.41
C ASP A 112 -1.03 9.26 0.58
N THR A 113 -1.01 8.86 1.86
CA THR A 113 -0.21 9.53 2.89
C THR A 113 1.27 9.51 2.53
N LEU A 114 1.80 8.35 2.12
CA LEU A 114 3.19 8.20 1.69
C LEU A 114 3.53 9.03 0.45
N LEU A 115 2.65 9.03 -0.56
CA LEU A 115 2.84 9.84 -1.77
C LEU A 115 2.76 11.34 -1.50
N SER A 116 2.02 11.76 -0.47
CA SER A 116 1.85 13.16 -0.08
C SER A 116 3.06 13.75 0.65
N VAL A 117 3.94 12.91 1.23
CA VAL A 117 5.15 13.36 1.91
C VAL A 117 6.03 14.09 0.91
N ARG A 118 6.17 15.41 1.11
CA ARG A 118 7.15 16.26 0.44
C ARG A 118 8.31 16.36 1.44
N GLY A 119 9.35 15.56 1.19
CA GLY A 119 10.43 15.25 2.13
C GLY A 119 11.03 16.41 2.92
N ALA A 120 11.47 16.05 4.13
CA ALA A 120 12.16 16.90 5.10
C ALA A 120 13.10 16.09 6.04
N ASP A 121 13.10 14.75 5.95
CA ASP A 121 13.80 13.77 6.80
C ASP A 121 14.35 12.60 5.95
N GLU A 122 15.30 11.80 6.45
CA GLU A 122 15.93 10.70 5.68
C GLU A 122 14.91 9.67 5.12
N ALA A 123 13.82 9.42 5.86
CA ALA A 123 12.72 8.58 5.39
C ALA A 123 11.89 9.26 4.27
N GLY A 124 11.68 10.57 4.35
CA GLY A 124 11.08 11.39 3.29
C GLY A 124 11.96 11.56 2.06
N ASP A 125 13.28 11.57 2.23
CA ASP A 125 14.25 11.61 1.13
C ASP A 125 14.25 10.29 0.35
N ALA A 126 14.11 9.15 1.04
CA ALA A 126 13.88 7.86 0.39
C ALA A 126 12.55 7.84 -0.40
N LEU A 127 11.50 8.51 0.08
CA LEU A 127 10.21 8.67 -0.62
C LEU A 127 10.27 9.59 -1.85
N HIS A 128 11.35 10.36 -2.01
CA HIS A 128 11.62 11.10 -3.23
C HIS A 128 12.32 10.27 -4.31
N ALA A 129 12.85 9.09 -3.96
CA ALA A 129 13.45 8.21 -4.94
C ALA A 129 12.40 7.78 -5.98
N PRO A 130 12.60 8.07 -7.29
CA PRO A 130 11.61 7.77 -8.33
C PRO A 130 11.18 6.31 -8.34
N LEU A 131 12.12 5.39 -8.09
CA LEU A 131 11.88 3.95 -8.03
C LEU A 131 10.90 3.56 -6.91
N LEU A 132 11.05 4.14 -5.72
CA LEU A 132 10.12 3.86 -4.62
C LEU A 132 8.74 4.45 -4.93
N ARG A 133 8.67 5.67 -5.49
CA ARG A 133 7.39 6.27 -5.90
C ARG A 133 6.66 5.43 -6.95
N ILE A 134 7.38 4.93 -7.96
CA ILE A 134 6.81 4.02 -8.98
C ILE A 134 6.31 2.74 -8.32
N ARG A 135 7.05 2.17 -7.36
CA ARG A 135 6.61 1.00 -6.61
C ARG A 135 5.31 1.25 -5.84
N LEU A 136 5.20 2.38 -5.12
CA LEU A 136 3.95 2.74 -4.42
C LEU A 136 2.78 2.90 -5.40
N LEU A 137 3.02 3.47 -6.59
CA LEU A 137 2.03 3.58 -7.64
C LEU A 137 1.65 2.20 -8.23
N ARG A 138 2.59 1.27 -8.37
CA ARG A 138 2.29 -0.13 -8.74
C ARG A 138 1.41 -0.79 -7.68
N ALA A 139 1.69 -0.57 -6.39
CA ALA A 139 0.88 -1.12 -5.30
C ALA A 139 -0.55 -0.57 -5.35
N LEU A 140 -0.71 0.74 -5.60
CA LEU A 140 -2.01 1.36 -5.80
C LEU A 140 -2.73 0.81 -7.04
N LEU A 141 -2.02 0.58 -8.15
CA LEU A 141 -2.60 -0.02 -9.35
C LEU A 141 -3.18 -1.41 -9.04
N PHE A 142 -2.41 -2.26 -8.36
CA PHE A 142 -2.87 -3.58 -7.91
C PHE A 142 -4.12 -3.48 -7.00
N LEU A 143 -4.16 -2.51 -6.08
CA LEU A 143 -5.33 -2.28 -5.23
C LEU A 143 -6.56 -1.83 -6.04
N MET A 144 -6.36 -0.97 -7.04
CA MET A 144 -7.43 -0.50 -7.92
C MET A 144 -7.97 -1.65 -8.79
N GLU A 145 -7.10 -2.45 -9.41
CA GLU A 145 -7.50 -3.66 -10.18
C GLU A 145 -8.38 -4.59 -9.33
N ARG A 146 -7.94 -4.85 -8.09
CA ARG A 146 -8.70 -5.67 -7.15
C ARG A 146 -10.04 -5.05 -6.75
N SER A 147 -10.10 -3.72 -6.64
CA SER A 147 -11.35 -3.01 -6.34
C SER A 147 -12.35 -3.07 -7.50
N VAL A 148 -11.87 -2.91 -8.74
CA VAL A 148 -12.69 -3.02 -9.96
C VAL A 148 -13.21 -4.45 -10.10
N GLU A 149 -12.37 -5.44 -9.86
CA GLU A 149 -12.78 -6.85 -9.87
C GLU A 149 -13.83 -7.15 -8.81
N ALA A 150 -13.70 -6.58 -7.59
CA ALA A 150 -14.72 -6.69 -6.56
C ALA A 150 -16.06 -6.05 -6.99
N CYS A 151 -16.02 -4.90 -7.68
CA CYS A 151 -17.23 -4.26 -8.23
C CYS A 151 -17.91 -5.13 -9.30
N LYS A 152 -17.16 -5.81 -10.17
CA LYS A 152 -17.71 -6.74 -11.17
C LYS A 152 -18.42 -7.94 -10.53
N GLN A 153 -17.90 -8.42 -9.41
CA GLN A 153 -18.41 -9.60 -8.71
C GLN A 153 -19.62 -9.30 -7.81
N GLN A 154 -19.96 -8.02 -7.58
CA GLN A 154 -21.15 -7.67 -6.80
C GLN A 154 -22.43 -8.04 -7.57
N PRO A 155 -23.29 -8.90 -7.00
CA PRO A 155 -24.54 -9.28 -7.66
C PRO A 155 -25.48 -8.06 -7.74
N SER A 156 -26.12 -7.86 -8.90
CA SER A 156 -27.05 -6.76 -9.23
C SER A 156 -28.38 -6.77 -8.42
N VAL A 157 -28.38 -7.37 -7.23
CA VAL A 157 -29.58 -7.69 -6.43
C VAL A 157 -30.06 -6.51 -5.56
N GLY A 158 -29.52 -5.31 -5.75
CA GLY A 158 -29.90 -4.12 -4.99
C GLY A 158 -30.78 -3.16 -5.79
N GLY A 159 -31.90 -2.71 -5.21
CA GLY A 159 -32.75 -1.65 -5.80
C GLY A 159 -31.99 -0.33 -6.01
N ARG A 160 -32.70 0.72 -6.50
CA ARG A 160 -32.14 2.04 -6.90
C ARG A 160 -31.06 2.64 -5.96
N GLY A 161 -31.11 2.38 -4.65
CA GLY A 161 -30.11 2.86 -3.69
C GLY A 161 -28.73 2.19 -3.81
N ALA A 162 -28.67 0.89 -4.13
CA ALA A 162 -27.40 0.18 -4.30
C ALA A 162 -26.67 0.56 -5.60
N MET A 163 -27.44 0.91 -6.65
CA MET A 163 -26.89 1.42 -7.90
C MET A 163 -26.23 2.79 -7.71
N GLN A 164 -26.82 3.68 -6.90
CA GLN A 164 -26.23 4.98 -6.59
C GLN A 164 -24.94 4.86 -5.76
N SER A 165 -24.88 3.97 -4.77
CA SER A 165 -23.65 3.72 -4.02
C SER A 165 -22.56 3.12 -4.89
N ALA A 166 -22.90 2.16 -5.76
CA ALA A 166 -21.94 1.57 -6.70
C ALA A 166 -21.41 2.63 -7.69
N GLN A 167 -22.27 3.50 -8.23
CA GLN A 167 -21.84 4.60 -9.10
C GLN A 167 -20.93 5.60 -8.39
N GLN A 168 -21.20 5.91 -7.11
CA GLN A 168 -20.33 6.75 -6.30
C GLN A 168 -18.97 6.10 -6.06
N GLU A 169 -18.95 4.81 -5.68
CA GLU A 169 -17.72 4.04 -5.48
C GLU A 169 -16.89 3.99 -6.77
N VAL A 170 -17.52 3.68 -7.89
CA VAL A 170 -16.86 3.68 -9.21
C VAL A 170 -16.30 5.06 -9.56
N GLY A 171 -17.05 6.14 -9.30
CA GLY A 171 -16.56 7.50 -9.50
C GLY A 171 -15.34 7.84 -8.63
N THR A 172 -15.28 7.34 -7.39
CA THR A 172 -14.11 7.52 -6.53
C THR A 172 -12.88 6.77 -7.04
N ILE A 173 -13.06 5.58 -7.60
CA ILE A 173 -11.98 4.78 -8.20
C ILE A 173 -11.43 5.49 -9.45
N VAL A 174 -12.31 5.97 -10.35
CA VAL A 174 -11.88 6.71 -11.56
C VAL A 174 -11.06 7.95 -11.19
N ASN A 175 -11.56 8.77 -10.26
CA ASN A 175 -10.84 9.96 -9.78
C ASN A 175 -9.49 9.59 -9.13
N ALA A 176 -9.38 8.44 -8.48
CA ALA A 176 -8.12 7.97 -7.92
C ALA A 176 -7.13 7.56 -9.03
N CYS A 177 -7.58 6.74 -9.99
CA CYS A 177 -6.77 6.30 -11.13
C CYS A 177 -6.24 7.48 -11.96
N GLU A 178 -7.07 8.49 -12.24
CA GLU A 178 -6.64 9.69 -12.99
C GLU A 178 -5.54 10.47 -12.24
N ARG A 179 -5.69 10.63 -10.92
CA ARG A 179 -4.67 11.28 -10.08
C ARG A 179 -3.36 10.50 -10.06
N TYR A 180 -3.43 9.18 -9.92
CA TYR A 180 -2.24 8.32 -9.92
C TYR A 180 -1.56 8.25 -11.28
N ALA A 181 -2.32 8.22 -12.38
CA ALA A 181 -1.78 8.32 -13.74
C ALA A 181 -1.03 9.64 -13.95
N HIS A 182 -1.59 10.77 -13.48
CA HIS A 182 -0.90 12.05 -13.53
C HIS A 182 0.38 12.07 -12.69
N GLU A 183 0.35 11.52 -11.48
CA GLU A 183 1.55 11.45 -10.63
C GLU A 183 2.63 10.55 -11.26
N ALA A 184 2.25 9.42 -11.87
CA ALA A 184 3.14 8.54 -12.61
C ALA A 184 3.80 9.27 -13.80
N LYS A 185 3.01 9.99 -14.61
CA LYS A 185 3.53 10.78 -15.74
C LYS A 185 4.53 11.84 -15.32
N ARG A 186 4.35 12.46 -14.16
CA ARG A 186 5.26 13.48 -13.61
C ARG A 186 6.63 12.92 -13.24
N LEU A 187 6.76 11.60 -13.05
CA LEU A 187 8.02 10.98 -12.68
C LEU A 187 9.01 10.88 -13.85
N HIS A 188 8.60 11.21 -15.10
CA HIS A 188 9.35 11.51 -16.36
C HIS A 188 10.63 10.74 -16.74
N VAL A 189 11.15 9.87 -15.87
CA VAL A 189 12.55 9.43 -15.88
C VAL A 189 12.65 7.95 -16.26
N GLN A 190 11.54 7.20 -16.28
CA GLN A 190 11.56 5.75 -16.44
C GLN A 190 10.40 5.22 -17.30
N GLN A 191 10.68 4.20 -18.12
CA GLN A 191 9.67 3.46 -18.90
C GLN A 191 8.60 2.87 -17.98
N GLU A 192 9.01 2.35 -16.82
CA GLU A 192 8.10 1.79 -15.81
C GLU A 192 7.04 2.80 -15.34
N ALA A 193 7.37 4.09 -15.26
CA ALA A 193 6.40 5.12 -14.91
C ALA A 193 5.33 5.31 -15.99
N HIS A 194 5.70 5.12 -17.27
CA HIS A 194 4.76 5.19 -18.39
C HIS A 194 3.86 3.96 -18.40
N ASP A 195 4.41 2.77 -18.15
CA ASP A 195 3.64 1.53 -18.09
C ASP A 195 2.62 1.56 -16.94
N VAL A 196 3.01 2.10 -15.78
CA VAL A 196 2.09 2.29 -14.64
C VAL A 196 0.99 3.32 -14.96
N ALA A 197 1.34 4.44 -15.60
CA ALA A 197 0.34 5.42 -16.04
C ALA A 197 -0.66 4.81 -17.03
N ALA A 198 -0.18 4.03 -17.99
CA ALA A 198 -1.01 3.31 -18.96
C ALA A 198 -1.93 2.28 -18.28
N GLY A 199 -1.45 1.60 -17.24
CA GLY A 199 -2.27 0.69 -16.42
C GLY A 199 -3.47 1.39 -15.80
N PHE A 200 -3.27 2.56 -15.18
CA PHE A 200 -4.37 3.34 -14.61
C PHE A 200 -5.36 3.85 -15.68
N GLU A 201 -4.87 4.27 -16.84
CA GLU A 201 -5.73 4.69 -17.96
C GLU A 201 -6.55 3.55 -18.53
N SER A 202 -5.96 2.35 -18.62
CA SER A 202 -6.64 1.12 -19.02
C SER A 202 -7.80 0.81 -18.06
N LEU A 203 -7.58 0.91 -16.74
CA LEU A 203 -8.64 0.73 -15.75
C LEU A 203 -9.77 1.74 -15.89
N VAL A 204 -9.47 3.02 -16.13
CA VAL A 204 -10.50 4.05 -16.35
C VAL A 204 -11.35 3.71 -17.58
N SER A 205 -10.71 3.29 -18.67
CA SER A 205 -11.39 2.85 -19.89
C SER A 205 -12.29 1.63 -19.64
N GLU A 206 -11.80 0.63 -18.92
CA GLU A 206 -12.54 -0.58 -18.56
C GLU A 206 -13.76 -0.27 -17.70
N ILE A 207 -13.59 0.56 -16.68
CA ILE A 207 -14.70 1.03 -15.83
C ILE A 207 -15.75 1.78 -16.68
N GLY A 208 -15.30 2.62 -17.61
CA GLY A 208 -16.19 3.34 -18.52
C GLY A 208 -17.03 2.40 -19.39
N GLN A 209 -16.41 1.33 -19.91
CA GLN A 209 -17.11 0.28 -20.67
C GLN A 209 -18.10 -0.49 -19.80
N MET A 210 -17.74 -0.81 -18.56
CA MET A 210 -18.66 -1.45 -17.61
C MET A 210 -19.90 -0.59 -17.39
N LEU A 211 -19.75 0.71 -17.11
CA LEU A 211 -20.87 1.63 -16.89
C LEU A 211 -21.75 1.83 -18.12
N ALA A 212 -21.18 1.78 -19.33
CA ALA A 212 -21.94 1.91 -20.57
C ALA A 212 -22.83 0.69 -20.88
N ASN A 213 -22.53 -0.47 -20.28
CA ASN A 213 -23.28 -1.72 -20.46
C ASN A 213 -24.40 -1.93 -19.42
N TYR A 214 -24.53 -1.02 -18.43
CA TYR A 214 -25.62 -1.00 -17.43
C TYR A 214 -26.78 -0.09 -17.87
#